data_AF-A0A970LH06-F1
#
_entry.id   AF-A0A970LH06-F1
#
_cell.length_a   1.000
_cell.length_b   1.000
_cell.length_c   1.000
_cell.angle_alpha   90.00
_cell.angle_beta   90.00
_cell.angle_gamma   90.00
#
_symmetry.space_group_name_H-M   'P 1'
#
loop_
_entity.id
_entity.type
_entity.pdbx_description
1 polymer ?
#
loop_
_entity_poly.entity_id
_entity_poly.type
_entity_poly.pdbx_seq_one_letter_code
_entity_poly.pdbx_strand_id
1 'polypeptide(L)'
;VYIIDCLPNMGKFSKEEIEARTLTLVRNLHKLRPATPIVLVEDRTYGYANLKGEDTPNHRRIGMQAAYKTLKKEIKSLYYVKGDILLNNDFEATVDGSHPTDVGMRTYYKALQPVIKKALKKSK
;
A
#
# COMPACT_ATOMS: atom_id res chain seq x y z
N VAL A 1 -9.44 8.72 9.31
CA VAL A 1 -8.22 8.12 8.70
C VAL A 1 -8.50 7.88 7.23
N TYR A 2 -7.53 8.11 6.35
CA TYR A 2 -7.58 7.69 4.95
C TYR A 2 -6.67 6.48 4.75
N ILE A 3 -7.15 5.47 4.03
CA ILE A 3 -6.36 4.29 3.66
C ILE A 3 -6.29 4.29 2.13
N ILE A 4 -5.09 4.43 1.59
CA ILE A 4 -4.84 4.51 0.14
C ILE A 4 -4.24 3.18 -0.29
N ASP A 5 -5.11 2.29 -0.78
CA ASP A 5 -4.81 0.95 -1.26
C ASP A 5 -5.28 0.84 -2.72
N CYS A 6 -4.49 1.42 -3.63
CA CYS A 6 -4.89 1.58 -5.03
C CYS A 6 -3.86 1.05 -6.04
N LEU A 7 -2.66 0.65 -5.58
CA LEU A 7 -1.59 0.23 -6.48
C LEU A 7 -1.95 -0.95 -7.40
N PRO A 8 -2.76 -1.95 -6.99
CA PRO A 8 -3.18 -3.02 -7.90
C PRO A 8 -3.78 -2.51 -9.22
N ASN A 9 -4.45 -1.34 -9.21
CA ASN A 9 -5.10 -0.73 -10.37
C ASN A 9 -4.22 0.29 -11.13
N MET A 10 -2.99 0.53 -10.67
CA MET A 10 -2.09 1.56 -11.25
C MET A 10 -1.09 1.01 -12.28
N GLY A 11 -1.24 -0.23 -12.75
CA GLY A 11 -0.25 -0.89 -13.62
C GLY A 11 0.00 -0.24 -14.98
N LYS A 12 -0.87 0.68 -15.43
CA LYS A 12 -0.68 1.45 -16.67
C LYS A 12 0.25 2.66 -16.53
N PHE A 13 0.58 3.04 -15.29
CA PHE A 13 1.36 4.23 -14.99
C PHE A 13 2.81 3.84 -14.76
N SER A 14 3.74 4.70 -15.20
CA SER A 14 5.15 4.52 -14.85
C SER A 14 5.39 4.66 -13.34
N LYS A 15 6.56 4.22 -12.89
CA LYS A 15 7.03 4.46 -11.51
C LYS A 15 6.96 5.95 -11.15
N GLU A 16 7.41 6.82 -12.05
CA GLU A 16 7.49 8.27 -11.85
C GLU A 16 6.08 8.89 -11.79
N GLU A 17 5.15 8.41 -12.61
CA GLU A 17 3.74 8.83 -12.54
C GLU A 17 3.10 8.41 -11.22
N ILE A 18 3.37 7.19 -10.74
CA ILE A 18 2.85 6.71 -9.45
C ILE A 18 3.41 7.54 -8.30
N GLU A 19 4.70 7.87 -8.34
CA GLU A 19 5.33 8.77 -7.38
C GLU A 19 4.64 10.14 -7.38
N ALA A 20 4.56 10.80 -8.54
CA ALA A 20 3.97 12.14 -8.68
C ALA A 20 2.50 12.19 -8.24
N ARG A 21 1.70 11.18 -8.63
CA ARG A 21 0.29 11.06 -8.25
C ARG A 21 0.12 10.83 -6.75
N THR A 22 0.97 9.99 -6.15
CA THR A 22 0.96 9.75 -4.69
C THR A 22 1.30 11.02 -3.93
N LEU A 23 2.35 11.74 -4.34
CA LEU A 23 2.72 13.03 -3.74
C LEU A 23 1.56 14.02 -3.79
N THR A 24 0.92 14.13 -4.95
CA THR A 24 -0.20 15.05 -5.19
C THR A 24 -1.41 14.71 -4.32
N LEU A 25 -1.85 13.45 -4.34
CA LEU A 25 -2.98 12.98 -3.55
C LEU A 25 -2.76 13.22 -2.05
N VAL A 26 -1.62 12.79 -1.52
CA VAL A 26 -1.36 12.87 -0.07
C VAL A 26 -1.25 14.32 0.40
N ARG A 27 -0.56 15.19 -0.35
CA ARG A 27 -0.48 16.62 -0.02
C ARG A 27 -1.85 17.29 -0.06
N ASN A 28 -2.69 16.98 -1.05
CA ASN A 28 -4.04 17.53 -1.14
C ASN A 28 -4.94 17.07 0.02
N LEU A 29 -4.92 15.77 0.36
CA LEU A 29 -5.67 15.25 1.51
C LEU A 29 -5.18 15.89 2.82
N HIS A 30 -3.86 16.01 3.00
CA HIS A 30 -3.29 16.61 4.20
C HIS A 30 -3.62 18.11 4.31
N LYS A 31 -3.57 18.86 3.20
CA LYS A 31 -3.96 20.28 3.17
C LYS A 31 -5.43 20.47 3.60
N LEU A 32 -6.33 19.61 3.12
CA LEU A 32 -7.76 19.71 3.44
C LEU A 32 -8.08 19.24 4.86
N ARG A 33 -7.38 18.24 5.37
CA ARG A 33 -7.61 17.68 6.71
C ARG A 33 -6.29 17.33 7.41
N PRO A 34 -5.54 18.32 7.92
CA PRO A 34 -4.19 18.10 8.47
C PRO A 34 -4.12 17.11 9.63
N ALA A 35 -5.16 17.08 10.47
CA ALA A 35 -5.26 16.18 11.61
C ALA A 35 -5.64 14.73 11.23
N THR A 36 -6.13 14.48 10.02
CA THR A 36 -6.56 13.14 9.60
C THR A 36 -5.35 12.30 9.20
N PRO A 37 -5.10 11.14 9.85
CA PRO A 37 -4.02 10.25 9.45
C PRO A 37 -4.23 9.65 8.07
N ILE A 38 -3.13 9.39 7.37
CA ILE A 38 -3.09 8.75 6.06
C ILE A 38 -2.25 7.48 6.15
N VAL A 39 -2.77 6.37 5.65
CA VAL A 39 -2.08 5.08 5.53
C VAL A 39 -1.91 4.79 4.05
N LEU A 40 -0.66 4.63 3.59
CA LEU A 40 -0.36 4.14 2.24
C LEU A 40 -0.14 2.62 2.30
N VAL A 41 -0.78 1.89 1.40
CA VAL A 41 -0.68 0.44 1.28
C VAL A 41 -0.04 0.11 -0.06
N GLU A 42 1.09 -0.60 -0.03
CA GLU A 42 1.75 -1.10 -1.23
C GLU A 42 0.90 -2.14 -1.96
N ASP A 43 1.27 -2.42 -3.21
CA ASP A 43 0.73 -3.55 -3.96
C ASP A 43 1.18 -4.88 -3.35
N ARG A 44 0.31 -5.88 -3.37
CA ARG A 44 0.68 -7.24 -2.96
C ARG A 44 1.69 -7.87 -3.93
N THR A 45 2.44 -8.84 -3.44
CA THR A 45 3.13 -9.79 -4.32
C THR A 45 2.09 -10.73 -4.95
N TYR A 46 2.09 -10.88 -6.28
CA TYR A 46 1.20 -11.82 -6.97
C TYR A 46 1.60 -13.27 -6.64
N GLY A 47 0.60 -14.16 -6.52
CA GLY A 47 0.84 -15.58 -6.26
C GLY A 47 1.63 -16.28 -7.37
N TYR A 48 1.63 -15.73 -8.59
CA TYR A 48 2.39 -16.26 -9.73
C TYR A 48 3.69 -15.49 -10.03
N ALA A 49 4.13 -14.56 -9.18
CA ALA A 49 5.27 -13.69 -9.46
C ALA A 49 6.54 -14.49 -9.82
N ASN A 50 6.85 -15.54 -9.05
CA ASN A 50 8.01 -16.39 -9.28
C ASN A 50 7.91 -17.19 -10.60
N LEU A 51 6.71 -17.59 -11.01
CA LEU A 51 6.49 -18.36 -12.24
C LEU A 51 6.59 -17.49 -13.49
N LYS A 52 6.18 -16.23 -13.38
CA LYS A 52 6.21 -15.26 -14.49
C LYS A 52 7.44 -14.37 -14.52
N GLY A 53 8.33 -14.50 -13.54
CA GLY A 53 9.51 -13.64 -13.40
C GLY A 53 9.14 -12.18 -13.15
N GLU A 54 8.04 -11.91 -12.46
CA GLU A 54 7.64 -10.54 -12.13
C GLU A 54 8.57 -9.93 -11.09
N ASP A 55 8.95 -8.66 -11.28
CA ASP A 55 9.75 -7.93 -10.31
C ASP A 55 9.06 -7.85 -8.95
N THR A 56 9.81 -8.18 -7.90
CA THR A 56 9.38 -8.02 -6.50
C THR A 56 10.46 -7.25 -5.73
N PRO A 57 10.25 -5.96 -5.39
CA PRO A 57 9.04 -5.16 -5.59
C PRO A 57 8.84 -4.71 -7.04
N ASN A 58 7.57 -4.69 -7.50
CA ASN A 58 7.24 -4.16 -8.82
C ASN A 58 7.38 -2.62 -8.91
N HIS A 59 7.35 -2.07 -10.12
CA HIS A 59 7.51 -0.63 -10.36
C HIS A 59 6.51 0.24 -9.57
N ARG A 60 5.30 -0.27 -9.30
CA ARG A 60 4.27 0.45 -8.54
C ARG A 60 4.67 0.63 -7.09
N ARG A 61 5.14 -0.45 -6.45
CA ARG A 61 5.69 -0.41 -5.08
C ARG A 61 6.86 0.57 -5.03
N ILE A 62 7.78 0.51 -5.99
CA ILE A 62 8.94 1.40 -6.04
C ILE A 62 8.50 2.88 -6.13
N GLY A 63 7.51 3.20 -6.96
CA GLY A 63 6.99 4.57 -7.11
C GLY A 63 6.35 5.10 -5.81
N MET A 64 5.51 4.28 -5.16
CA MET A 64 4.92 4.67 -3.88
C MET A 64 5.94 4.76 -2.74
N GLN A 65 6.97 3.89 -2.73
CA GLN A 65 8.08 3.96 -1.77
C GLN A 65 8.86 5.28 -1.90
N ALA A 66 9.13 5.71 -3.12
CA ALA A 66 9.79 6.99 -3.39
C ALA A 66 8.95 8.17 -2.87
N ALA A 67 7.65 8.19 -3.19
CA ALA A 67 6.73 9.20 -2.66
C ALA A 67 6.67 9.19 -1.13
N TYR A 68 6.59 8.00 -0.50
CA TYR A 68 6.55 7.89 0.96
C TYR A 68 7.82 8.43 1.62
N LYS A 69 9.01 8.16 1.07
CA LYS A 69 10.28 8.71 1.59
C LYS A 69 10.30 10.23 1.61
N THR A 70 9.71 10.87 0.60
CA THR A 70 9.55 12.33 0.53
C THR A 70 8.50 12.80 1.55
N LEU A 71 7.30 12.24 1.51
CA LEU A 71 6.16 12.69 2.33
C LEU A 71 6.38 12.47 3.83
N LYS A 72 7.15 11.47 4.25
CA LYS A 72 7.44 11.22 5.66
C LYS A 72 8.22 12.36 6.33
N LYS A 73 8.93 13.17 5.53
CA LYS A 73 9.62 14.39 6.01
C LYS A 73 8.64 15.54 6.21
N GLU A 74 7.51 15.53 5.51
CA GLU A 74 6.49 16.58 5.49
C GLU A 74 5.34 16.31 6.48
N ILE A 75 4.93 15.05 6.62
CA ILE A 75 3.67 14.66 7.28
C ILE A 75 3.93 13.66 8.41
N LYS A 76 3.76 14.12 9.65
CA LYS A 76 3.95 13.29 10.87
C LYS A 76 2.91 12.19 11.04
N SER A 77 1.70 12.39 10.50
CA SER A 77 0.55 11.47 10.60
C SER A 77 0.43 10.51 9.40
N LEU A 78 1.56 10.25 8.71
CA LEU A 78 1.65 9.34 7.58
C LEU A 78 2.17 7.96 8.01
N TYR A 79 1.45 6.92 7.60
CA TYR A 79 1.72 5.52 7.92
C TYR A 79 1.86 4.70 6.64
N TYR A 80 2.46 3.53 6.75
CA TYR A 80 2.86 2.71 5.61
C TYR A 80 2.67 1.22 5.90
N VAL A 81 2.16 0.48 4.92
CA VAL A 81 2.05 -0.98 4.94
C VAL A 81 2.79 -1.53 3.73
N LYS A 82 3.75 -2.42 3.97
CA LYS A 82 4.52 -3.06 2.91
C LYS A 82 3.71 -4.18 2.24
N GLY A 83 3.97 -4.39 0.96
CA GLY A 83 3.21 -5.31 0.11
C GLY A 83 3.61 -6.77 0.26
N ASP A 84 4.83 -7.03 0.71
CA ASP A 84 5.42 -8.36 0.91
C ASP A 84 4.79 -9.13 2.08
N ILE A 85 4.08 -8.44 2.97
CA ILE A 85 3.39 -9.02 4.12
C ILE A 85 1.86 -9.12 3.93
N LEU A 86 1.33 -8.64 2.81
CA LEU A 86 -0.13 -8.58 2.59
C LEU A 86 -0.74 -9.94 2.32
N LEU A 87 -0.03 -10.82 1.64
CA LEU A 87 -0.45 -12.18 1.32
C LEU A 87 0.72 -13.13 1.56
N ASN A 88 0.41 -14.32 2.08
CA ASN A 88 1.40 -15.38 2.22
C ASN A 88 1.60 -16.10 0.88
N ASN A 89 2.77 -16.69 0.69
CA ASN A 89 3.07 -17.53 -0.46
C ASN A 89 2.78 -19.02 -0.16
N ASP A 90 1.58 -19.30 0.34
CA ASP A 90 1.12 -20.65 0.69
C ASP A 90 0.24 -21.30 -0.39
N PHE A 91 0.13 -20.64 -1.56
CA PHE A 91 -0.74 -21.02 -2.69
C PHE A 91 -2.25 -21.03 -2.39
N GLU A 92 -2.67 -20.80 -1.15
CA GLU A 92 -4.08 -20.73 -0.72
C GLU A 92 -4.56 -19.28 -0.56
N ALA A 93 -3.64 -18.32 -0.55
CA ALA A 93 -3.94 -16.91 -0.29
C ALA A 93 -4.80 -16.25 -1.37
N THR A 94 -4.88 -16.78 -2.60
CA THR A 94 -5.58 -16.16 -3.73
C THR A 94 -6.34 -17.16 -4.57
N VAL A 95 -7.48 -16.75 -5.13
CA VAL A 95 -8.29 -17.59 -6.05
C VAL A 95 -7.64 -17.70 -7.43
N ASP A 96 -6.97 -16.64 -7.89
CA ASP A 96 -6.46 -16.51 -9.26
C ASP A 96 -5.02 -15.97 -9.34
N GLY A 97 -4.30 -15.99 -8.22
CA GLY A 97 -2.97 -15.38 -8.09
C GLY A 97 -2.98 -13.87 -7.82
N SER A 98 -4.14 -13.23 -7.81
CA SER A 98 -4.30 -11.77 -7.67
C SER A 98 -5.28 -11.39 -6.56
N HIS A 99 -6.46 -12.02 -6.55
CA HIS A 99 -7.57 -11.70 -5.66
C HIS A 99 -7.58 -12.66 -4.47
N PRO A 100 -7.57 -12.13 -3.23
CA PRO A 100 -7.44 -12.97 -2.05
C PRO A 100 -8.68 -13.82 -1.76
N THR A 101 -8.44 -15.04 -1.28
CA THR A 101 -9.48 -15.89 -0.62
C THR A 101 -9.81 -15.32 0.77
N ASP A 102 -10.75 -15.93 1.49
CA ASP A 102 -10.98 -15.58 2.91
C ASP A 102 -9.71 -15.80 3.78
N VAL A 103 -8.93 -16.83 3.48
CA VAL A 103 -7.63 -17.07 4.12
C VAL A 103 -6.64 -15.96 3.80
N GLY A 104 -6.57 -15.54 2.53
CA GLY A 104 -5.77 -14.39 2.09
C GLY A 104 -6.20 -13.09 2.76
N MET A 105 -7.50 -12.81 2.83
CA MET A 105 -8.05 -11.62 3.47
C MET A 105 -7.77 -11.59 4.97
N ARG A 106 -7.73 -12.74 5.64
CA ARG A 106 -7.28 -12.83 7.04
C ARG A 106 -5.81 -12.42 7.21
N THR A 107 -4.94 -12.79 6.27
CA THR A 107 -3.54 -12.33 6.26
C THR A 107 -3.45 -10.84 5.97
N TYR A 108 -4.21 -10.35 5.00
CA TYR A 108 -4.32 -8.92 4.66
C TYR A 108 -4.75 -8.10 5.87
N TYR A 109 -5.77 -8.57 6.61
CA TYR A 109 -6.21 -7.98 7.86
C TYR A 109 -5.08 -7.91 8.90
N LYS A 110 -4.35 -9.01 9.13
CA LYS A 110 -3.24 -9.05 10.09
C LYS A 110 -2.13 -8.06 9.74
N ALA A 111 -1.87 -7.82 8.46
CA ALA A 111 -0.91 -6.82 7.99
C ALA A 111 -1.39 -5.38 8.22
N LEU A 112 -2.66 -5.09 7.90
CA LEU A 112 -3.24 -3.76 8.02
C LEU A 112 -3.55 -3.33 9.46
N GLN A 113 -4.12 -4.24 10.26
CA GLN A 113 -4.67 -3.97 11.59
C GLN A 113 -3.71 -3.20 12.52
N PRO A 114 -2.44 -3.59 12.73
CA PRO A 114 -1.56 -2.88 13.66
C PRO A 114 -1.29 -1.44 13.22
N VAL A 115 -1.16 -1.20 11.92
CA VAL A 115 -0.88 0.12 11.35
C VAL A 115 -2.11 1.01 11.44
N ILE A 116 -3.29 0.51 11.05
CA ILE A 116 -4.55 1.25 11.15
C ILE A 116 -4.89 1.56 12.60
N LYS A 117 -4.73 0.60 13.52
CA LYS A 117 -4.96 0.81 14.96
C LYS A 117 -4.04 1.90 15.52
N LYS A 118 -2.78 1.94 15.10
CA LYS A 118 -1.84 3.01 15.47
C LYS A 118 -2.27 4.37 14.90
N ALA A 119 -2.72 4.41 13.65
CA ALA A 119 -3.22 5.63 13.03
C ALA A 119 -4.44 6.20 13.77
N LEU A 120 -5.41 5.35 14.11
CA LEU A 120 -6.64 5.74 14.82
C LEU A 120 -6.39 6.26 16.23
N LYS A 121 -5.40 5.72 16.97
CA LYS A 121 -5.06 6.21 18.32
C LYS A 121 -4.57 7.65 18.34
N LYS A 122 -3.96 8.14 17.25
CA LYS A 122 -3.51 9.54 17.13
C LYS A 122 -4.58 10.49 16.59
N SER A 123 -5.77 9.98 16.25
CA SER A 123 -6.93 10.80 15.82
C SER A 123 -7.83 11.22 16.99
N LYS A 124 -7.56 10.73 18.19
CA LYS A 124 -8.15 11.18 19.45
C LYS A 124 -7.23 12.21 20.08
#